data_AF-A0A9X5ED48-F1
#
_entry.id   AF-A0A9X5ED48-F1
#
_cell.length_a   1.000
_cell.length_b   1.000
_cell.length_c   1.000
_cell.angle_alpha   90.00
_cell.angle_beta   90.00
_cell.angle_gamma   90.00
#
_symmetry.space_group_name_H-M   'P 1'
#
loop_
_entity.id
_entity.type
_entity.pdbx_description
1 polymer ?
#
loop_
_entity_poly.entity_id
_entity_poly.type
_entity_poly.pdbx_seq_one_letter_code
_entity_poly.pdbx_strand_id
1 'polypeptide(L)'
;MPGLTDNEARALSYFAIGVSSEGGDVAYRLSFAGNIRNDAQGHPRMDPIGNSGFSIGTLQTDLGQHPEVATELTDAYQAWARTEHPDWALTPVQRTQTIADLGRTGHQIEAQHGRPLDATVKSHLDAFMASEAGVDFVHRHDTAQVNKLMTNAIAPLQQTDLYRHASEADQARLITMTAKLYNQSETYGNRLIGELQHGQHHSVDDVRHSIDRYPNYVTDGRDHALAGAALFNDMRATGPDHPLRPAWDNVVSNPLVNPTQLGNDPTHPNLPHEYAAIRDAFTDPAHSRAMVQALGQGGSYAQTSNHRGFYAEGRDLVTWDRSGHGAALVNGQWQSVNSRDVSTHVNADRTLDVNVRRNGVDERLLHVTHPGHVRAHAPNHATGDHVQRPGTLREHDHAPAVGDLQRQLAQLGYNGADGRPLRPDNDFGANTTAALKAFQRDHGLGDDGIAGAKTMAALNQASQRPATELDSPSHPGNAMYRQALEGVHAVDAQQGRTPDQLSSNLAASLAVAAQAQGLSRVDHVVLSDDARRAYAVQGELNSPFKQIAEVDVGQSVGKTMAQSSAEWQQAPAQTQQPAPSHTQQQQQQPEMHR
;
A
#
# COMPACT_ATOMS: atom_id res chain seq x y z
N MET A 1 17.21 25.35 -22.27
CA MET A 1 16.06 25.42 -21.35
C MET A 1 16.64 25.60 -19.96
N PRO A 2 16.16 26.52 -19.11
CA PRO A 2 16.58 26.47 -17.71
C PRO A 2 16.14 25.11 -17.14
N GLY A 3 17.04 24.43 -16.44
CA GLY A 3 16.70 23.20 -15.71
C GLY A 3 16.04 23.53 -14.38
N LEU A 4 15.70 22.51 -13.60
CA LEU A 4 15.24 22.70 -12.23
C LEU A 4 16.26 23.53 -11.41
N THR A 5 15.74 24.45 -10.62
CA THR A 5 16.51 25.25 -9.66
C THR A 5 17.00 24.41 -8.49
N ASP A 6 18.01 24.90 -7.76
CA ASP A 6 18.49 24.25 -6.53
C ASP A 6 17.38 24.11 -5.48
N ASN A 7 16.50 25.11 -5.38
CA ASN A 7 15.35 25.05 -4.48
C ASN A 7 14.33 23.99 -4.91
N GLU A 8 14.06 23.84 -6.21
CA GLU A 8 13.21 22.77 -6.70
C GLU A 8 13.82 21.38 -6.43
N ALA A 9 15.15 21.23 -6.60
CA ALA A 9 15.85 19.99 -6.26
C ALA A 9 15.81 19.69 -4.74
N ARG A 10 15.90 20.71 -3.89
CA ARG A 10 15.72 20.61 -2.43
C ARG A 10 14.29 20.26 -2.05
N ALA A 11 13.30 20.85 -2.73
CA ALA A 11 11.89 20.54 -2.54
C ALA A 11 11.59 19.08 -2.90
N LEU A 12 12.13 18.56 -4.01
CA LEU A 12 12.05 17.13 -4.33
C LEU A 12 12.69 16.26 -3.24
N SER A 13 13.86 16.63 -2.74
CA SER A 13 14.56 15.88 -1.69
C SER A 13 13.80 15.88 -0.36
N TYR A 14 13.18 16.99 0.01
CA TYR A 14 12.47 17.10 1.28
C TYR A 14 11.05 16.53 1.21
N PHE A 15 10.26 16.94 0.20
CA PHE A 15 8.85 16.56 0.09
C PHE A 15 8.64 15.22 -0.62
N ALA A 16 9.21 15.02 -1.80
CA ALA A 16 8.98 13.79 -2.56
C ALA A 16 9.73 12.59 -1.95
N ILE A 17 10.98 12.77 -1.53
CA ILE A 17 11.75 11.69 -0.89
C ILE A 17 11.39 11.58 0.59
N GLY A 18 11.49 12.67 1.34
CA GLY A 18 11.23 12.63 2.78
C GLY A 18 9.75 12.42 3.13
N VAL A 19 8.86 13.33 2.73
CA VAL A 19 7.45 13.27 3.15
C VAL A 19 6.69 12.12 2.47
N SER A 20 6.78 11.94 1.15
CA SER A 20 5.99 10.93 0.42
C SER A 20 6.46 9.49 0.60
N SER A 21 7.73 9.26 0.91
CA SER A 21 8.33 7.91 0.91
C SER A 21 8.88 7.48 2.27
N GLU A 22 9.21 8.39 3.18
CA GLU A 22 9.89 8.08 4.45
C GLU A 22 9.08 8.56 5.66
N GLY A 23 9.29 9.81 6.08
CA GLY A 23 8.85 10.33 7.38
C GLY A 23 7.35 10.60 7.50
N GLY A 24 6.64 10.89 6.40
CA GLY A 24 5.18 11.13 6.41
C GLY A 24 4.70 11.97 7.60
N ASP A 25 3.84 11.40 8.45
CA ASP A 25 3.30 12.06 9.66
C ASP A 25 4.14 11.86 10.93
N VAL A 26 5.24 11.10 10.86
CA VAL A 26 6.02 10.67 12.04
C VAL A 26 7.39 11.34 12.12
N ALA A 27 7.66 12.35 11.28
CA ALA A 27 8.95 13.03 11.21
C ALA A 27 9.47 13.51 12.58
N TYR A 28 8.59 14.10 13.41
CA TYR A 28 8.93 14.65 14.73
C TYR A 28 8.61 13.67 15.86
N ARG A 29 8.80 12.37 15.63
CA ARG A 29 8.57 11.32 16.63
C ARG A 29 9.69 10.31 16.56
N LEU A 30 9.98 9.70 17.71
CA LEU A 30 10.84 8.53 17.76
C LEU A 30 10.06 7.33 17.19
N SER A 31 10.41 6.93 15.97
CA SER A 31 9.78 5.83 15.25
C SER A 31 10.56 4.53 15.48
N PHE A 32 9.87 3.39 15.50
CA PHE A 32 10.49 2.07 15.55
C PHE A 32 9.90 1.20 14.46
N ALA A 33 10.77 0.66 13.60
CA ALA A 33 10.37 -0.27 12.55
C ALA A 33 10.21 -1.68 13.13
N GLY A 34 9.04 -1.94 13.72
CA GLY A 34 8.74 -3.20 14.38
C GLY A 34 7.49 -3.13 15.25
N ASN A 35 7.29 -4.14 16.08
CA ASN A 35 6.22 -4.16 17.08
C ASN A 35 6.81 -4.11 18.48
N ILE A 36 6.12 -3.44 19.40
CA ILE A 36 6.38 -3.61 20.83
C ILE A 36 5.20 -4.41 21.38
N ARG A 37 5.46 -5.62 21.85
CA ARG A 37 4.46 -6.57 22.37
C ARG A 37 4.83 -6.98 23.78
N ASN A 38 3.84 -7.27 24.61
CA ASN A 38 4.13 -7.83 25.91
C ASN A 38 4.54 -9.31 25.75
N ASP A 39 5.59 -9.71 26.46
CA ASP A 39 5.98 -11.12 26.59
C ASP A 39 4.97 -11.90 27.46
N ALA A 40 5.23 -13.19 27.66
CA ALA A 40 4.35 -14.07 28.45
C ALA A 40 4.23 -13.63 29.92
N GLN A 41 5.14 -12.77 30.39
CA GLN A 41 5.20 -12.22 31.74
C GLN A 41 4.60 -10.81 31.81
N GLY A 42 4.10 -10.27 30.70
CA GLY A 42 3.51 -8.94 30.62
C GLY A 42 4.52 -7.81 30.41
N HIS A 43 5.80 -8.10 30.21
CA HIS A 43 6.83 -7.07 30.01
C HIS A 43 6.92 -6.66 28.53
N PRO A 44 7.08 -5.37 28.23
CA PRO A 44 7.23 -4.90 26.86
C PRO A 44 8.51 -5.45 26.23
N ARG A 45 8.38 -5.99 25.01
CA ARG A 45 9.45 -6.53 24.19
C ARG A 45 9.36 -5.96 22.77
N MET A 46 10.50 -5.49 22.26
CA MET A 46 10.67 -5.00 20.91
C MET A 46 10.95 -6.15 19.94
N ASP A 47 10.16 -6.21 18.87
CA ASP A 47 10.27 -7.13 17.74
C ASP A 47 10.57 -6.32 16.46
N PRO A 48 11.84 -6.12 16.11
CA PRO A 48 12.24 -5.32 14.95
C PRO A 48 11.89 -6.02 13.63
N ILE A 49 11.72 -5.23 12.58
CA ILE A 49 11.64 -5.71 11.20
C ILE A 49 13.05 -5.65 10.61
N GLY A 50 13.63 -6.81 10.34
CA GLY A 50 14.98 -6.91 9.78
C GLY A 50 16.03 -6.30 10.71
N ASN A 51 16.95 -5.50 10.15
CA ASN A 51 18.03 -4.87 10.92
C ASN A 51 17.67 -3.45 11.41
N SER A 52 16.41 -3.03 11.32
CA SER A 52 16.02 -1.65 11.63
C SER A 52 15.85 -1.41 13.14
N GLY A 53 16.38 -0.26 13.58
CA GLY A 53 16.31 0.22 14.96
C GLY A 53 15.27 1.32 15.16
N PHE A 54 15.57 2.26 16.06
CA PHE A 54 14.84 3.52 16.15
C PHE A 54 15.21 4.45 15.00
N SER A 55 14.27 5.26 14.53
CA SER A 55 14.48 6.29 13.53
C SER A 55 13.79 7.61 13.86
N ILE A 56 14.27 8.69 13.26
CA ILE A 56 13.70 10.05 13.37
C ILE A 56 13.76 10.77 12.02
N GLY A 57 12.95 11.81 11.84
CA GLY A 57 13.10 12.77 10.74
C GLY A 57 12.23 12.51 9.52
N THR A 58 12.19 13.54 8.69
CA THR A 58 11.46 13.55 7.42
C THR A 58 12.17 12.65 6.40
N LEU A 59 13.50 12.73 6.32
CA LEU A 59 14.33 11.80 5.52
C LEU A 59 14.82 10.60 6.36
N GLN A 60 13.96 10.11 7.26
CA GLN A 60 14.16 9.02 8.23
C GLN A 60 15.60 8.50 8.37
N THR A 61 16.25 8.89 9.45
CA THR A 61 17.58 8.38 9.82
C THR A 61 17.46 7.22 10.79
N ASP A 62 17.96 6.04 10.42
CA ASP A 62 18.09 4.89 11.31
C ASP A 62 19.24 5.11 12.30
N LEU A 63 18.91 5.28 13.58
CA LEU A 63 19.87 5.57 14.65
C LEU A 63 20.84 4.41 14.91
N GLY A 64 20.47 3.18 14.57
CA GLY A 64 21.34 2.02 14.66
C GLY A 64 22.41 1.96 13.57
N GLN A 65 22.13 2.55 12.41
CA GLN A 65 23.12 2.74 11.34
C GLN A 65 23.90 4.06 11.49
N HIS A 66 23.34 5.01 12.25
CA HIS A 66 23.90 6.34 12.51
C HIS A 66 24.01 6.60 14.03
N PRO A 67 24.90 5.88 14.74
CA PRO A 67 25.03 5.99 16.20
C PRO A 67 25.46 7.38 16.68
N GLU A 68 26.08 8.19 15.82
CA GLU A 68 26.35 9.60 16.07
C GLU A 68 25.07 10.40 16.32
N VAL A 69 24.00 10.13 15.55
CA VAL A 69 22.71 10.84 15.67
C VAL A 69 21.99 10.44 16.96
N ALA A 70 22.15 9.20 17.43
CA ALA A 70 21.63 8.77 18.74
C ALA A 70 22.26 9.59 19.89
N THR A 71 23.56 9.91 19.76
CA THR A 71 24.27 10.75 20.72
C THR A 71 23.77 12.20 20.66
N GLU A 72 23.69 12.77 19.46
CA GLU A 72 23.22 14.13 19.25
C GLU A 72 21.77 14.34 19.72
N LEU A 73 20.87 13.39 19.44
CA LEU A 73 19.49 13.40 19.92
C LEU A 73 19.44 13.40 21.45
N THR A 74 20.22 12.52 22.09
CA THR A 74 20.27 12.45 23.55
C THR A 74 20.81 13.75 24.14
N ASP A 75 21.81 14.38 23.52
CA ASP A 75 22.38 15.64 24.00
C ASP A 75 21.45 16.83 23.79
N ALA A 76 20.73 16.89 22.67
CA ALA A 76 19.70 17.90 22.42
C ALA A 76 18.56 17.78 23.45
N TYR A 77 18.09 16.56 23.71
CA TYR A 77 17.14 16.27 24.78
C TYR A 77 17.67 16.73 26.14
N GLN A 78 18.93 16.46 26.47
CA GLN A 78 19.52 16.87 27.75
C GLN A 78 19.67 18.39 27.89
N ALA A 79 19.98 19.10 26.81
CA ALA A 79 20.01 20.56 26.83
C ALA A 79 18.60 21.13 27.12
N TRP A 80 17.59 20.64 26.40
CA TRP A 80 16.20 21.04 26.59
C TRP A 80 15.68 20.70 28.00
N ALA A 81 15.89 19.46 28.45
CA ALA A 81 15.44 19.01 29.77
C ALA A 81 16.04 19.88 30.88
N ARG A 82 17.32 20.23 30.84
CA ARG A 82 17.93 21.09 31.88
C ARG A 82 17.30 22.48 31.99
N THR A 83 16.67 22.97 30.93
CA THR A 83 16.03 24.29 30.90
C THR A 83 14.54 24.19 31.23
N GLU A 84 13.81 23.31 30.56
CA GLU A 84 12.35 23.23 30.64
C GLU A 84 11.84 22.23 31.68
N HIS A 85 12.59 21.14 31.92
CA HIS A 85 12.22 20.03 32.82
C HIS A 85 13.43 19.49 33.60
N PRO A 86 14.01 20.26 34.55
CA PRO A 86 15.28 19.89 35.17
C PRO A 86 15.28 18.53 35.89
N ASP A 87 14.11 18.07 36.32
CA ASP A 87 13.85 16.76 36.93
C ASP A 87 13.95 15.59 35.92
N TRP A 88 13.93 15.87 34.62
CA TRP A 88 14.06 14.87 33.54
C TRP A 88 15.52 14.72 33.06
N ALA A 89 16.45 15.49 33.61
CA ALA A 89 17.87 15.38 33.29
C ALA A 89 18.40 13.97 33.62
N LEU A 90 19.12 13.35 32.68
CA LEU A 90 19.63 12.00 32.83
C LEU A 90 20.91 12.03 33.65
N THR A 91 21.05 11.06 34.55
CA THR A 91 22.35 10.75 35.14
C THR A 91 23.33 10.27 34.06
N PRO A 92 24.66 10.31 34.30
CA PRO A 92 25.64 9.81 33.34
C PRO A 92 25.39 8.35 32.91
N VAL A 93 24.92 7.50 33.81
CA VAL A 93 24.58 6.09 33.52
C VAL A 93 23.35 6.01 32.61
N GLN A 94 22.28 6.74 32.94
CA GLN A 94 21.08 6.78 32.11
C GLN A 94 21.36 7.35 30.72
N ARG A 95 22.18 8.40 30.60
CA ARG A 95 22.60 8.96 29.31
C ARG A 95 23.31 7.90 28.45
N THR A 96 24.31 7.23 29.01
CA THR A 96 25.05 6.17 28.29
C THR A 96 24.11 5.04 27.85
N GLN A 97 23.20 4.61 28.74
CA GLN A 97 22.22 3.56 28.41
C GLN A 97 21.24 4.02 27.33
N THR A 98 20.80 5.28 27.36
CA THR A 98 19.86 5.86 26.37
C THR A 98 20.49 5.89 24.98
N ILE A 99 21.74 6.37 24.88
CA ILE A 99 22.49 6.38 23.61
C ILE A 99 22.67 4.95 23.10
N ALA A 100 23.07 4.03 23.97
CA ALA A 100 23.20 2.63 23.60
C ALA A 100 21.87 2.04 23.11
N ASP A 101 20.76 2.35 23.76
CA ASP A 101 19.44 1.80 23.43
C ASP A 101 18.88 2.34 22.12
N LEU A 102 19.04 3.64 21.87
CA LEU A 102 18.65 4.31 20.63
C LEU A 102 19.51 3.84 19.45
N GLY A 103 20.81 3.65 19.67
CA GLY A 103 21.78 3.24 18.64
C GLY A 103 21.81 1.75 18.35
N ARG A 104 20.82 0.96 18.77
CA ARG A 104 20.76 -0.47 18.45
C ARG A 104 20.16 -0.71 17.07
N THR A 105 20.80 -1.57 16.31
CA THR A 105 20.19 -2.18 15.13
C THR A 105 19.16 -3.25 15.53
N GLY A 106 18.30 -3.65 14.60
CA GLY A 106 17.32 -4.73 14.81
C GLY A 106 17.96 -6.02 15.31
N HIS A 107 19.07 -6.46 14.72
CA HIS A 107 19.80 -7.65 15.18
C HIS A 107 20.35 -7.51 16.61
N GLN A 108 20.78 -6.32 17.01
CA GLN A 108 21.24 -6.07 18.38
C GLN A 108 20.07 -6.05 19.36
N ILE A 109 18.90 -5.56 18.96
CA ILE A 109 17.66 -5.63 19.75
C ILE A 109 17.28 -7.10 19.98
N GLU A 110 17.27 -7.92 18.93
CA GLU A 110 16.98 -9.37 19.01
C GLU A 110 17.98 -10.11 19.92
N ALA A 111 19.28 -9.85 19.74
CA ALA A 111 20.34 -10.43 20.57
C ALA A 111 20.23 -10.03 22.05
N GLN A 112 19.59 -8.90 22.35
CA GLN A 112 19.28 -8.43 23.70
C GLN A 112 17.84 -8.79 24.13
N HIS A 113 17.28 -9.85 23.57
CA HIS A 113 15.95 -10.37 23.89
C HIS A 113 14.80 -9.37 23.68
N GLY A 114 14.98 -8.40 22.78
CA GLY A 114 13.99 -7.37 22.50
C GLY A 114 13.84 -6.36 23.63
N ARG A 115 14.85 -6.15 24.47
CA ARG A 115 14.76 -5.20 25.59
C ARG A 115 14.40 -3.79 25.09
N PRO A 116 13.33 -3.15 25.62
CA PRO A 116 12.94 -1.80 25.23
C PRO A 116 13.87 -0.73 25.82
N LEU A 117 13.77 0.48 25.28
CA LEU A 117 14.23 1.69 25.95
C LEU A 117 13.47 1.86 27.27
N ASP A 118 14.11 2.43 28.30
CA ASP A 118 13.44 2.78 29.55
C ASP A 118 12.16 3.61 29.28
N ALA A 119 11.02 3.18 29.85
CA ALA A 119 9.72 3.74 29.49
C ALA A 119 9.59 5.21 29.88
N THR A 120 10.17 5.62 31.01
CA THR A 120 10.15 7.00 31.48
C THR A 120 11.02 7.87 30.58
N VAL A 121 12.25 7.42 30.29
CA VAL A 121 13.14 8.13 29.35
C VAL A 121 12.51 8.24 27.97
N LYS A 122 11.86 7.17 27.48
CA LYS A 122 11.15 7.20 26.20
C LYS A 122 10.04 8.24 26.21
N SER A 123 9.21 8.28 27.27
CA SER A 123 8.13 9.27 27.36
C SER A 123 8.65 10.70 27.36
N HIS A 124 9.79 10.97 28.01
CA HIS A 124 10.40 12.30 28.02
C HIS A 124 11.03 12.65 26.67
N LEU A 125 11.63 11.69 25.97
CA LEU A 125 12.10 11.87 24.59
C LEU A 125 10.93 12.15 23.64
N ASP A 126 9.81 11.44 23.77
CA ASP A 126 8.60 11.71 22.97
C ASP A 126 8.08 13.13 23.22
N ALA A 127 8.11 13.61 24.48
CA ALA A 127 7.75 14.99 24.82
C ALA A 127 8.74 16.03 24.25
N PHE A 128 10.04 15.75 24.30
CA PHE A 128 11.05 16.58 23.65
C PHE A 128 10.82 16.66 22.14
N MET A 129 10.61 15.54 21.46
CA MET A 129 10.38 15.49 20.02
C MET A 129 9.13 16.27 19.58
N ALA A 130 8.11 16.35 20.45
CA ALA A 130 6.91 17.16 20.22
C ALA A 130 7.08 18.66 20.56
N SER A 131 8.17 19.06 21.21
CA SER A 131 8.47 20.46 21.53
C SER A 131 9.10 21.20 20.34
N GLU A 132 9.07 22.54 20.35
CA GLU A 132 9.78 23.35 19.33
C GLU A 132 11.27 22.99 19.26
N ALA A 133 11.93 22.75 20.40
CA ALA A 133 13.34 22.37 20.43
C ALA A 133 13.61 21.01 19.76
N GLY A 134 12.68 20.06 19.87
CA GLY A 134 12.75 18.76 19.20
C GLY A 134 12.49 18.87 17.70
N VAL A 135 11.48 19.64 17.31
CA VAL A 135 11.19 19.94 15.89
C VAL A 135 12.39 20.64 15.24
N ASP A 136 13.00 21.62 15.91
CA ASP A 136 14.22 22.31 15.47
C ASP A 136 15.41 21.37 15.33
N PHE A 137 15.58 20.43 16.26
CA PHE A 137 16.64 19.43 16.19
C PHE A 137 16.47 18.55 14.95
N VAL A 138 15.28 17.97 14.78
CA VAL A 138 14.96 17.10 13.64
C VAL A 138 15.10 17.86 12.32
N HIS A 139 14.60 19.10 12.25
CA HIS A 139 14.64 19.88 11.02
C HIS A 139 16.07 20.27 10.61
N ARG A 140 16.94 20.59 11.57
CA ARG A 140 18.37 20.82 11.30
C ARG A 140 19.04 19.57 10.74
N HIS A 141 18.71 18.40 11.31
CA HIS A 141 19.20 17.11 10.82
C HIS A 141 18.73 16.82 9.39
N ASP A 142 17.43 16.93 9.12
CA ASP A 142 16.85 16.75 7.78
C ASP A 142 17.49 17.72 6.76
N THR A 143 17.70 18.98 7.14
CA THR A 143 18.35 20.00 6.30
C THR A 143 19.80 19.63 5.97
N ALA A 144 20.56 19.12 6.93
CA ALA A 144 21.92 18.63 6.71
C ALA A 144 21.93 17.43 5.76
N GLN A 145 20.97 16.51 5.89
CA GLN A 145 20.81 15.35 5.01
C GLN A 145 20.45 15.78 3.58
N VAL A 146 19.52 16.72 3.40
CA VAL A 146 19.22 17.29 2.08
C VAL A 146 20.46 17.96 1.47
N ASN A 147 21.23 18.72 2.24
CA ASN A 147 22.48 19.32 1.77
C ASN A 147 23.48 18.24 1.30
N LYS A 148 23.62 17.14 2.04
CA LYS A 148 24.45 16.01 1.64
C LYS A 148 23.98 15.39 0.32
N LEU A 149 22.67 15.20 0.13
CA LEU A 149 22.10 14.71 -1.13
C LEU A 149 22.35 15.67 -2.29
N MET A 150 22.20 16.98 -2.06
CA MET A 150 22.50 18.00 -3.06
C MET A 150 23.95 17.91 -3.55
N THR A 151 24.91 17.79 -2.61
CA THR A 151 26.34 17.73 -2.95
C THR A 151 26.75 16.40 -3.56
N ASN A 152 26.32 15.27 -2.98
CA ASN A 152 26.91 13.96 -3.29
C ASN A 152 26.13 13.17 -4.34
N ALA A 153 24.85 13.48 -4.56
CA ALA A 153 24.01 12.77 -5.51
C ALA A 153 23.52 13.67 -6.64
N ILE A 154 22.94 14.81 -6.30
CA ILE A 154 22.26 15.68 -7.28
C ILE A 154 23.26 16.45 -8.12
N ALA A 155 24.26 17.10 -7.52
CA ALA A 155 25.26 17.85 -8.29
C ALA A 155 26.03 16.94 -9.29
N PRO A 156 26.47 15.71 -8.94
CA PRO A 156 27.04 14.78 -9.91
C PRO A 156 26.07 14.36 -11.01
N LEU A 157 24.80 14.06 -10.67
CA LEU A 157 23.75 13.73 -11.63
C LEU A 157 23.54 14.87 -12.64
N GLN A 158 23.51 16.11 -12.18
CA GLN A 158 23.27 17.29 -13.01
C GLN A 158 24.35 17.49 -14.10
N GLN A 159 25.54 16.91 -13.92
CA GLN A 159 26.61 16.94 -14.93
C GLN A 159 26.46 15.87 -16.03
N THR A 160 25.57 14.90 -15.84
CA THR A 160 25.40 13.78 -16.78
C THR A 160 24.72 14.22 -18.07
N ASP A 161 25.03 13.58 -19.19
CA ASP A 161 24.41 13.89 -20.47
C ASP A 161 22.91 13.59 -20.45
N LEU A 162 22.50 12.49 -19.82
CA LEU A 162 21.09 12.13 -19.68
C LEU A 162 20.29 13.25 -18.98
N TYR A 163 20.79 13.78 -17.86
CA TYR A 163 20.09 14.83 -17.13
C TYR A 163 20.02 16.14 -17.91
N ARG A 164 21.12 16.57 -18.54
CA ARG A 164 21.19 17.86 -19.25
C ARG A 164 20.27 17.93 -20.47
N HIS A 165 19.91 16.79 -21.05
CA HIS A 165 19.01 16.70 -22.21
C HIS A 165 17.58 16.24 -21.84
N ALA A 166 17.33 15.91 -20.57
CA ALA A 166 16.02 15.51 -20.09
C ALA A 166 15.05 16.71 -20.02
N SER A 167 13.74 16.44 -20.14
CA SER A 167 12.70 17.41 -19.81
C SER A 167 12.76 17.76 -18.31
N GLU A 168 12.22 18.91 -17.89
CA GLU A 168 12.21 19.28 -16.46
C GLU A 168 11.46 18.25 -15.60
N ALA A 169 10.38 17.66 -16.15
CA ALA A 169 9.64 16.59 -15.48
C ALA A 169 10.49 15.32 -15.31
N ASP A 170 11.32 15.01 -16.31
CA ASP A 170 12.27 13.89 -16.26
C ASP A 170 13.48 14.18 -15.37
N GLN A 171 13.95 15.42 -15.32
CA GLN A 171 14.95 15.87 -14.35
C GLN A 171 14.46 15.64 -12.92
N ALA A 172 13.20 15.95 -12.62
CA ALA A 172 12.60 15.70 -11.32
C ALA A 172 12.60 14.19 -10.97
N ARG A 173 12.26 13.33 -11.94
CA ARG A 173 12.29 11.87 -11.76
C ARG A 173 13.71 11.35 -11.55
N LEU A 174 14.69 11.83 -12.31
CA LEU A 174 16.09 11.45 -12.19
C LEU A 174 16.68 11.86 -10.84
N ILE A 175 16.42 13.10 -10.39
CA ILE A 175 16.81 13.57 -9.04
C ILE A 175 16.19 12.65 -8.00
N THR A 176 14.89 12.40 -8.09
CA THR A 176 14.15 11.61 -7.11
C THR A 176 14.72 10.20 -6.98
N MET A 177 14.91 9.48 -8.09
CA MET A 177 15.44 8.12 -8.05
C MET A 177 16.88 8.08 -7.55
N THR A 178 17.74 8.98 -8.01
CA THR A 178 19.17 9.00 -7.67
C THR A 178 19.37 9.37 -6.21
N ALA A 179 18.73 10.43 -5.74
CA ALA A 179 18.84 10.89 -4.36
C ALA A 179 18.17 9.91 -3.38
N LYS A 180 17.03 9.30 -3.73
CA LYS A 180 16.40 8.25 -2.92
C LYS A 180 17.30 7.03 -2.77
N LEU A 181 17.87 6.55 -3.87
CA LEU A 181 18.75 5.39 -3.85
C LEU A 181 20.01 5.68 -3.01
N TYR A 182 20.58 6.87 -3.15
CA TYR A 182 21.72 7.31 -2.34
C TYR A 182 21.34 7.42 -0.86
N ASN A 183 20.17 7.97 -0.53
CA ASN A 183 19.68 8.09 0.84
C ASN A 183 19.54 6.72 1.53
N GLN A 184 19.04 5.72 0.79
CA GLN A 184 18.88 4.35 1.30
C GLN A 184 20.19 3.58 1.34
N SER A 185 21.10 3.84 0.42
CA SER A 185 22.44 3.25 0.40
C SER A 185 23.39 4.08 -0.45
N GLU A 186 24.37 4.72 0.19
CA GLU A 186 25.40 5.48 -0.52
C GLU A 186 26.16 4.61 -1.51
N THR A 187 26.33 3.31 -1.22
CA THR A 187 27.00 2.38 -2.14
C THR A 187 26.18 2.19 -3.42
N TYR A 188 24.86 2.03 -3.30
CA TYR A 188 24.00 1.88 -4.47
C TYR A 188 23.86 3.19 -5.25
N GLY A 189 23.68 4.30 -4.53
CA GLY A 189 23.62 5.63 -5.13
C GLY A 189 24.90 5.99 -5.90
N ASN A 190 26.08 5.82 -5.28
CA ASN A 190 27.36 6.06 -5.93
C ASN A 190 27.57 5.19 -7.17
N ARG A 191 27.12 3.92 -7.14
CA ARG A 191 27.16 3.05 -8.31
C ARG A 191 26.31 3.62 -9.45
N LEU A 192 25.05 3.96 -9.19
CA LEU A 192 24.16 4.53 -10.20
C LEU A 192 24.70 5.84 -10.79
N ILE A 193 25.19 6.74 -9.93
CA ILE A 193 25.82 8.00 -10.37
C ILE A 193 27.01 7.72 -11.29
N GLY A 194 27.86 6.75 -10.93
CA GLY A 194 28.96 6.30 -11.78
C GLY A 194 28.46 5.78 -13.13
N GLU A 195 27.48 4.89 -13.15
CA GLU A 195 26.89 4.36 -14.40
C GLU A 195 26.34 5.49 -15.30
N LEU A 196 25.66 6.48 -14.71
CA LEU A 196 25.14 7.65 -15.41
C LEU A 196 26.25 8.55 -15.98
N GLN A 197 27.32 8.78 -15.23
CA GLN A 197 28.48 9.57 -15.68
C GLN A 197 29.22 8.91 -16.85
N HIS A 198 29.22 7.58 -16.90
CA HIS A 198 29.80 6.81 -18.01
C HIS A 198 28.82 6.60 -19.18
N GLY A 199 27.63 7.21 -19.14
CA GLY A 199 26.65 7.14 -20.23
C GLY A 199 26.01 5.76 -20.40
N GLN A 200 25.91 4.95 -19.35
CA GLN A 200 25.36 3.58 -19.41
C GLN A 200 23.82 3.53 -19.42
N HIS A 201 23.17 4.68 -19.20
CA HIS A 201 21.71 4.82 -19.21
C HIS A 201 21.30 5.88 -20.23
N HIS A 202 20.28 5.61 -21.04
CA HIS A 202 19.86 6.47 -22.14
C HIS A 202 18.46 7.05 -21.96
N SER A 203 17.72 6.59 -20.96
CA SER A 203 16.38 7.09 -20.64
C SER A 203 16.12 7.08 -19.13
N VAL A 204 15.07 7.80 -18.70
CA VAL A 204 14.58 7.73 -17.31
C VAL A 204 14.11 6.32 -16.97
N ASP A 205 13.52 5.62 -17.93
CA ASP A 205 13.08 4.24 -17.76
C ASP A 205 14.26 3.30 -17.58
N ASP A 206 15.37 3.48 -18.30
CA ASP A 206 16.59 2.68 -18.10
C ASP A 206 17.10 2.78 -16.67
N VAL A 207 17.16 4.02 -16.15
CA VAL A 207 17.54 4.30 -14.75
C VAL A 207 16.59 3.58 -13.80
N ARG A 208 15.27 3.70 -14.03
CA ARG A 208 14.26 3.03 -13.20
C ARG A 208 14.46 1.52 -13.18
N HIS A 209 14.60 0.89 -14.34
CA HIS A 209 14.79 -0.56 -14.46
C HIS A 209 16.14 -1.01 -13.87
N SER A 210 17.18 -0.18 -13.94
CA SER A 210 18.48 -0.49 -13.30
C SER A 210 18.39 -0.63 -11.78
N ILE A 211 17.39 0.01 -11.16
CA ILE A 211 17.12 -0.04 -9.71
C ILE A 211 16.34 -1.31 -9.34
N ASP A 212 15.62 -1.94 -10.27
CA ASP A 212 14.83 -3.16 -10.01
C ASP A 212 15.71 -4.37 -9.62
N ARG A 213 17.03 -4.28 -9.79
CA ARG A 213 18.00 -5.29 -9.33
C ARG A 213 18.20 -5.29 -7.81
N TYR A 214 17.74 -4.27 -7.09
CA TYR A 214 17.90 -4.13 -5.65
C TYR A 214 16.70 -4.71 -4.88
N PRO A 215 16.83 -4.97 -3.57
CA PRO A 215 15.74 -5.55 -2.78
C PRO A 215 14.45 -4.73 -2.81
N ASN A 216 13.31 -5.38 -2.60
CA ASN A 216 11.97 -4.77 -2.74
C ASN A 216 11.76 -3.49 -1.92
N TYR A 217 12.38 -3.36 -0.74
CA TYR A 217 12.24 -2.12 0.05
C TYR A 217 12.89 -0.89 -0.63
N VAL A 218 13.88 -1.11 -1.49
CA VAL A 218 14.51 -0.06 -2.32
C VAL A 218 13.57 0.35 -3.45
N THR A 219 12.99 -0.61 -4.16
CA THR A 219 12.07 -0.35 -5.27
C THR A 219 10.73 0.23 -4.79
N ASP A 220 10.19 -0.26 -3.67
CA ASP A 220 9.02 0.33 -3.01
C ASP A 220 9.30 1.79 -2.62
N GLY A 221 10.45 2.05 -1.97
CA GLY A 221 10.84 3.40 -1.57
C GLY A 221 10.97 4.35 -2.77
N ARG A 222 11.56 3.89 -3.88
CA ARG A 222 11.64 4.62 -5.15
C ARG A 222 10.24 4.97 -5.66
N ASP A 223 9.32 4.02 -5.69
CA ASP A 223 8.00 4.22 -6.29
C ASP A 223 7.13 5.21 -5.50
N HIS A 224 7.20 5.16 -4.16
CA HIS A 224 6.56 6.19 -3.31
C HIS A 224 7.17 7.58 -3.56
N ALA A 225 8.49 7.67 -3.71
CA ALA A 225 9.16 8.94 -3.99
C ALA A 225 8.80 9.47 -5.39
N LEU A 226 8.70 8.60 -6.40
CA LEU A 226 8.25 8.95 -7.75
C LEU A 226 6.79 9.43 -7.78
N ALA A 227 5.92 8.91 -6.91
CA ALA A 227 4.56 9.45 -6.74
C ALA A 227 4.59 10.89 -6.21
N GLY A 228 5.47 11.18 -5.25
CA GLY A 228 5.75 12.55 -4.79
C GLY A 228 6.31 13.44 -5.91
N ALA A 229 7.25 12.95 -6.72
CA ALA A 229 7.79 13.68 -7.86
C ALA A 229 6.73 13.98 -8.94
N ALA A 230 5.75 13.09 -9.10
CA ALA A 230 4.61 13.34 -9.99
C ALA A 230 3.72 14.48 -9.45
N LEU A 231 3.45 14.53 -8.14
CA LEU A 231 2.75 15.65 -7.52
C LEU A 231 3.55 16.96 -7.63
N PHE A 232 4.86 16.91 -7.42
CA PHE A 232 5.76 18.05 -7.63
C PHE A 232 5.62 18.61 -9.06
N ASN A 233 5.65 17.73 -10.06
CA ASN A 233 5.50 18.13 -11.46
C ASN A 233 4.11 18.71 -11.75
N ASP A 234 3.05 18.14 -11.18
CA ASP A 234 1.68 18.65 -11.32
C ASP A 234 1.56 20.06 -10.71
N MET A 235 2.08 20.28 -9.50
CA MET A 235 2.12 21.60 -8.84
C MET A 235 2.91 22.62 -9.65
N ARG A 236 4.10 22.24 -10.13
CA ARG A 236 4.97 23.10 -10.94
C ARG A 236 4.33 23.50 -12.28
N ALA A 237 3.55 22.59 -12.88
CA ALA A 237 2.84 22.84 -14.13
C ALA A 237 1.57 23.70 -13.97
N THR A 238 1.14 24.01 -12.73
CA THR A 238 -0.04 24.84 -12.51
C THR A 238 0.15 26.26 -13.04
N GLY A 239 -0.91 26.81 -13.65
CA GLY A 239 -0.91 28.20 -14.11
C GLY A 239 -0.97 29.23 -12.96
N PRO A 240 -0.71 30.51 -13.24
CA PRO A 240 -0.75 31.59 -12.23
C PRO A 240 -2.10 31.72 -11.52
N ASP A 241 -3.19 31.35 -12.20
CA ASP A 241 -4.53 31.42 -11.64
C ASP A 241 -4.91 30.22 -10.77
N HIS A 242 -4.05 29.21 -10.64
CA HIS A 242 -4.37 28.02 -9.84
C HIS A 242 -4.39 28.35 -8.32
N PRO A 243 -5.39 27.91 -7.54
CA PRO A 243 -5.52 28.27 -6.12
C PRO A 243 -4.31 27.93 -5.25
N LEU A 244 -3.65 26.79 -5.51
CA LEU A 244 -2.43 26.37 -4.79
C LEU A 244 -1.13 26.99 -5.34
N ARG A 245 -1.18 27.74 -6.44
CA ARG A 245 0.03 28.26 -7.07
C ARG A 245 0.81 29.21 -6.15
N PRO A 246 0.19 30.18 -5.45
CA PRO A 246 0.90 31.05 -4.51
C PRO A 246 1.54 30.27 -3.36
N ALA A 247 0.81 29.31 -2.79
CA ALA A 247 1.31 28.46 -1.71
C ALA A 247 2.53 27.64 -2.17
N TRP A 248 2.46 27.06 -3.37
CA TRP A 248 3.56 26.32 -3.97
C TRP A 248 4.80 27.19 -4.19
N ASP A 249 4.64 28.36 -4.80
CA ASP A 249 5.76 29.27 -5.07
C ASP A 249 6.43 29.74 -3.76
N ASN A 250 5.63 30.07 -2.73
CA ASN A 250 6.14 30.48 -1.43
C ASN A 250 6.91 29.35 -0.73
N VAL A 251 6.38 28.13 -0.73
CA VAL A 251 7.05 26.95 -0.13
C VAL A 251 8.33 26.60 -0.88
N VAL A 252 8.32 26.63 -2.22
CA VAL A 252 9.52 26.33 -3.02
C VAL A 252 10.56 27.45 -2.96
N SER A 253 10.18 28.68 -2.61
CA SER A 253 11.17 29.76 -2.38
C SER A 253 12.14 29.43 -1.24
N ASN A 254 11.69 28.66 -0.24
CA ASN A 254 12.49 28.15 0.86
C ASN A 254 11.93 26.79 1.35
N PRO A 255 12.23 25.69 0.64
CA PRO A 255 11.62 24.38 0.92
C PRO A 255 12.10 23.77 2.25
N LEU A 256 13.19 24.32 2.81
CA LEU A 256 13.78 23.90 4.08
C LEU A 256 13.54 24.94 5.18
N VAL A 257 12.48 25.75 5.06
CA VAL A 257 12.04 26.64 6.14
C VAL A 257 11.79 25.83 7.41
N ASN A 258 12.24 26.34 8.55
CA ASN A 258 12.05 25.67 9.83
C ASN A 258 10.56 25.73 10.23
N PRO A 259 9.90 24.57 10.46
CA PRO A 259 8.49 24.53 10.84
C PRO A 259 8.13 25.35 12.08
N THR A 260 9.04 25.52 13.04
CA THR A 260 8.81 26.35 14.24
C THR A 260 8.87 27.85 13.95
N GLN A 261 9.33 28.24 12.77
CA GLN A 261 9.56 29.64 12.39
C GLN A 261 8.62 30.12 11.29
N LEU A 262 7.68 29.29 10.83
CA LEU A 262 6.76 29.62 9.73
C LEU A 262 5.96 30.91 9.99
N GLY A 263 5.63 31.21 11.24
CA GLY A 263 4.88 32.42 11.62
C GLY A 263 5.73 33.66 11.85
N ASN A 264 7.06 33.57 11.73
CA ASN A 264 7.97 34.67 12.06
C ASN A 264 8.22 35.64 10.90
N ASP A 265 7.75 35.32 9.69
CA ASP A 265 7.86 36.19 8.52
C ASP A 265 6.59 37.04 8.33
N PRO A 266 6.59 38.33 8.72
CA PRO A 266 5.42 39.18 8.56
C PRO A 266 5.11 39.51 7.10
N THR A 267 6.03 39.25 6.16
CA THR A 267 5.81 39.46 4.73
C THR A 267 5.06 38.29 4.08
N HIS A 268 5.03 37.13 4.73
CA HIS A 268 4.29 35.94 4.30
C HIS A 268 3.37 35.42 5.43
N PRO A 269 2.33 36.18 5.83
CA PRO A 269 1.49 35.83 6.99
C PRO A 269 0.72 34.50 6.83
N ASN A 270 0.53 34.03 5.59
CA ASN A 270 -0.15 32.77 5.29
C ASN A 270 0.80 31.57 5.18
N LEU A 271 2.12 31.78 5.28
CA LEU A 271 3.11 30.72 5.11
C LEU A 271 2.87 29.49 6.02
N PRO A 272 2.42 29.62 7.29
CA PRO A 272 2.07 28.45 8.09
C PRO A 272 0.99 27.57 7.45
N HIS A 273 -0.07 28.17 6.91
CA HIS A 273 -1.18 27.45 6.27
C HIS A 273 -0.77 26.90 4.90
N GLU A 274 -0.04 27.68 4.12
CA GLU A 274 0.47 27.31 2.81
C GLU A 274 1.44 26.13 2.91
N TYR A 275 2.39 26.20 3.85
CA TYR A 275 3.33 25.11 4.13
C TYR A 275 2.61 23.85 4.59
N ALA A 276 1.64 23.96 5.50
CA ALA A 276 0.84 22.82 5.95
C ALA A 276 0.10 22.16 4.77
N ALA A 277 -0.62 22.95 3.96
CA ALA A 277 -1.36 22.43 2.81
C ALA A 277 -0.47 21.74 1.77
N ILE A 278 0.69 22.33 1.43
CA ILE A 278 1.65 21.72 0.51
C ILE A 278 2.25 20.46 1.13
N ARG A 279 2.74 20.51 2.36
CA ARG A 279 3.32 19.35 3.03
C ARG A 279 2.33 18.19 3.13
N ASP A 280 1.08 18.47 3.54
CA ASP A 280 0.01 17.48 3.65
C ASP A 280 -0.29 16.81 2.31
N ALA A 281 -0.26 17.59 1.22
CA ALA A 281 -0.46 17.06 -0.12
C ALA A 281 0.57 15.97 -0.46
N PHE A 282 1.83 16.12 -0.03
CA PHE A 282 2.89 15.12 -0.24
C PHE A 282 2.77 13.90 0.68
N THR A 283 1.94 13.91 1.71
CA THR A 283 1.71 12.71 2.55
C THR A 283 0.84 11.65 1.86
N ASP A 284 0.06 12.06 0.85
CA ASP A 284 -0.75 11.16 0.01
C ASP A 284 -0.80 11.68 -1.44
N PRO A 285 0.30 11.56 -2.20
CA PRO A 285 0.39 12.15 -3.53
C PRO A 285 -0.69 11.66 -4.49
N ALA A 286 -1.15 10.41 -4.36
CA ALA A 286 -2.17 9.85 -5.24
C ALA A 286 -3.49 10.64 -5.15
N HIS A 287 -3.98 10.89 -3.93
CA HIS A 287 -5.21 11.65 -3.71
C HIS A 287 -5.00 13.16 -3.97
N SER A 288 -3.86 13.70 -3.58
CA SER A 288 -3.56 15.13 -3.76
C SER A 288 -3.46 15.54 -5.23
N ARG A 289 -2.95 14.68 -6.11
CA ARG A 289 -2.90 14.96 -7.55
C ARG A 289 -4.29 15.15 -8.16
N ALA A 290 -5.25 14.31 -7.78
CA ALA A 290 -6.64 14.46 -8.22
C ALA A 290 -7.25 15.77 -7.70
N MET A 291 -6.96 16.15 -6.45
CA MET A 291 -7.38 17.44 -5.89
C MET A 291 -6.78 18.63 -6.65
N VAL A 292 -5.48 18.61 -6.94
CA VAL A 292 -4.79 19.65 -7.73
C VAL A 292 -5.42 19.78 -9.12
N GLN A 293 -5.69 18.67 -9.79
CA GLN A 293 -6.36 18.69 -11.10
C GLN A 293 -7.77 19.28 -11.02
N ALA A 294 -8.55 18.92 -9.99
CA ALA A 294 -9.89 19.46 -9.77
C ALA A 294 -9.85 20.98 -9.55
N LEU A 295 -8.96 21.48 -8.69
CA LEU A 295 -8.77 22.92 -8.44
C LEU A 295 -8.38 23.67 -9.71
N GLY A 296 -7.52 23.11 -10.55
CA GLY A 296 -7.13 23.71 -11.83
C GLY A 296 -8.26 23.83 -12.85
N GLN A 297 -9.29 22.99 -12.72
CA GLN A 297 -10.47 22.99 -13.59
C GLN A 297 -11.66 23.74 -12.98
N GLY A 298 -11.52 24.27 -11.75
CA GLY A 298 -12.63 24.84 -10.98
C GLY A 298 -13.69 23.79 -10.60
N GLY A 299 -13.29 22.53 -10.50
CA GLY A 299 -14.14 21.39 -10.19
C GLY A 299 -14.20 21.05 -8.71
N SER A 300 -14.69 19.84 -8.42
CA SER A 300 -14.90 19.31 -7.07
C SER A 300 -13.98 18.13 -6.79
N TYR A 301 -13.55 18.01 -5.54
CA TYR A 301 -12.88 16.81 -5.03
C TYR A 301 -13.21 16.61 -3.56
N ALA A 302 -13.47 15.39 -3.14
CA ALA A 302 -13.67 15.07 -1.73
C ALA A 302 -13.24 13.65 -1.46
N GLN A 303 -12.23 13.46 -0.62
CA GLN A 303 -11.82 12.14 -0.20
C GLN A 303 -11.23 12.17 1.21
N THR A 304 -11.49 11.09 1.95
CA THR A 304 -10.78 10.79 3.19
C THR A 304 -9.97 9.52 3.04
N SER A 305 -8.71 9.57 3.46
CA SER A 305 -7.79 8.43 3.38
C SER A 305 -6.96 8.38 4.64
N ASN A 306 -7.00 7.27 5.39
CA ASN A 306 -6.16 7.07 6.58
C ASN A 306 -6.17 8.24 7.58
N HIS A 307 -7.38 8.76 7.89
CA HIS A 307 -7.66 9.94 8.72
C HIS A 307 -7.25 11.31 8.15
N ARG A 308 -6.74 11.37 6.93
CA ARG A 308 -6.55 12.61 6.18
C ARG A 308 -7.83 13.04 5.52
N GLY A 309 -7.97 14.34 5.30
CA GLY A 309 -9.03 14.92 4.50
C GLY A 309 -8.45 15.73 3.35
N PHE A 310 -9.05 15.57 2.18
CA PHE A 310 -8.73 16.34 0.98
C PHE A 310 -10.04 16.75 0.31
N TYR A 311 -10.39 18.02 0.45
CA TYR A 311 -11.63 18.57 -0.09
C TYR A 311 -11.32 19.81 -0.92
N ALA A 312 -11.98 19.93 -2.06
CA ALA A 312 -11.89 21.08 -2.93
C ALA A 312 -13.23 21.33 -3.62
N GLU A 313 -13.56 22.60 -3.81
CA GLU A 313 -14.65 23.06 -4.68
C GLU A 313 -14.23 24.36 -5.34
N GLY A 314 -14.22 24.40 -6.67
CA GLY A 314 -13.89 25.60 -7.41
C GLY A 314 -12.45 26.05 -7.10
N ARG A 315 -12.33 27.07 -6.26
CA ARG A 315 -11.05 27.64 -5.82
C ARG A 315 -10.73 27.40 -4.34
N ASP A 316 -11.67 26.82 -3.62
CA ASP A 316 -11.57 26.62 -2.19
C ASP A 316 -11.10 25.20 -1.89
N LEU A 317 -10.36 25.04 -0.79
CA LEU A 317 -9.88 23.74 -0.34
C LEU A 317 -9.86 23.62 1.19
N VAL A 318 -9.95 22.39 1.67
CA VAL A 318 -9.78 22.01 3.07
C VAL A 318 -8.93 20.74 3.11
N THR A 319 -7.78 20.80 3.80
CA THR A 319 -6.90 19.64 3.99
C THR A 319 -6.55 19.46 5.45
N TRP A 320 -6.30 18.22 5.86
CA TRP A 320 -5.69 17.90 7.15
C TRP A 320 -4.93 16.59 7.12
N ASP A 321 -3.91 16.50 7.97
CA ASP A 321 -3.06 15.33 8.14
C ASP A 321 -3.66 14.26 9.07
N ARG A 322 -2.94 13.16 9.30
CA ARG A 322 -3.40 12.06 10.17
C ARG A 322 -3.51 12.46 11.65
N SER A 323 -2.78 13.48 12.09
CA SER A 323 -2.88 14.02 13.45
C SER A 323 -4.08 14.96 13.63
N GLY A 324 -4.69 15.36 12.51
CA GLY A 324 -5.86 16.21 12.45
C GLY A 324 -5.53 17.68 12.32
N HIS A 325 -4.26 18.07 12.26
CA HIS A 325 -3.89 19.46 11.96
C HIS A 325 -4.04 19.72 10.47
N GLY A 326 -4.56 20.89 10.10
CA GLY A 326 -4.83 21.20 8.71
C GLY A 326 -5.07 22.68 8.43
N ALA A 327 -5.31 22.97 7.15
CA ALA A 327 -5.57 24.31 6.65
C ALA A 327 -6.78 24.31 5.69
N ALA A 328 -7.48 25.43 5.66
CA ALA A 328 -8.53 25.70 4.69
C ALA A 328 -8.27 27.02 3.98
N LEU A 329 -8.39 27.03 2.65
CA LEU A 329 -8.46 28.22 1.83
C LEU A 329 -9.91 28.36 1.38
N VAL A 330 -10.63 29.32 1.93
CA VAL A 330 -12.06 29.54 1.62
C VAL A 330 -12.27 31.00 1.29
N ASN A 331 -12.87 31.29 0.13
CA ASN A 331 -13.04 32.65 -0.40
C ASN A 331 -11.73 33.44 -0.43
N GLY A 332 -10.62 32.76 -0.75
CA GLY A 332 -9.28 33.36 -0.81
C GLY A 332 -8.68 33.73 0.55
N GLN A 333 -9.23 33.22 1.66
CA GLN A 333 -8.69 33.43 3.01
C GLN A 333 -8.24 32.11 3.62
N TRP A 334 -7.00 32.09 4.14
CA TRP A 334 -6.45 30.96 4.86
C TRP A 334 -6.93 30.93 6.32
N GLN A 335 -7.23 29.74 6.81
CA GLN A 335 -7.60 29.51 8.21
C GLN A 335 -7.16 28.12 8.66
N SER A 336 -6.84 27.99 9.94
CA SER A 336 -6.51 26.69 10.53
C SER A 336 -7.78 25.86 10.72
N VAL A 337 -7.66 24.55 10.47
CA VAL A 337 -8.71 23.57 10.79
C VAL A 337 -8.11 22.45 11.62
N ASN A 338 -8.94 21.86 12.48
CA ASN A 338 -8.62 20.61 13.15
C ASN A 338 -9.68 19.58 12.82
N SER A 339 -9.28 18.38 12.42
CA SER A 339 -10.21 17.31 12.00
C SER A 339 -11.20 16.92 13.09
N ARG A 340 -10.87 17.11 14.38
CA ARG A 340 -11.79 16.87 15.50
C ARG A 340 -12.98 17.82 15.52
N ASP A 341 -12.81 19.00 14.93
CA ASP A 341 -13.81 20.06 14.85
C ASP A 341 -14.50 20.02 13.48
N VAL A 342 -14.06 19.18 12.53
CA VAL A 342 -14.64 19.05 11.19
C VAL A 342 -15.67 17.93 11.15
N SER A 343 -16.80 18.19 10.50
CA SER A 343 -17.80 17.17 10.17
C SER A 343 -18.18 17.24 8.70
N THR A 344 -18.66 16.13 8.16
CA THR A 344 -19.15 16.06 6.78
C THR A 344 -20.62 15.65 6.78
N HIS A 345 -21.41 16.30 5.92
CA HIS A 345 -22.82 16.00 5.76
C HIS A 345 -23.15 15.81 4.27
N VAL A 346 -23.62 14.61 3.92
CA VAL A 346 -24.10 14.33 2.56
C VAL A 346 -25.54 14.78 2.45
N ASN A 347 -25.80 15.71 1.54
CA ASN A 347 -27.11 16.27 1.29
C ASN A 347 -27.99 15.33 0.45
N ALA A 348 -29.30 15.61 0.44
CA ALA A 348 -30.28 14.81 -0.31
C ALA A 348 -30.02 14.81 -1.83
N ASP A 349 -29.41 15.87 -2.35
CA ASP A 349 -28.98 16.01 -3.75
C ASP A 349 -27.62 15.36 -4.04
N ARG A 350 -27.05 14.64 -3.06
CA ARG A 350 -25.73 13.98 -3.10
C ARG A 350 -24.53 14.93 -3.13
N THR A 351 -24.75 16.22 -2.90
CA THR A 351 -23.65 17.15 -2.59
C THR A 351 -23.12 16.89 -1.18
N LEU A 352 -21.95 17.43 -0.86
CA LEU A 352 -21.32 17.27 0.46
C LEU A 352 -21.02 18.62 1.09
N ASP A 353 -21.54 18.86 2.29
CA ASP A 353 -21.11 19.96 3.13
C ASP A 353 -19.96 19.51 4.04
N VAL A 354 -18.87 20.28 4.06
CA VAL A 354 -17.80 20.20 5.05
C VAL A 354 -18.04 21.33 6.03
N ASN A 355 -18.29 20.98 7.29
CA ASN A 355 -18.59 21.93 8.36
C ASN A 355 -17.46 21.93 9.39
N VAL A 356 -17.32 23.04 10.10
CA VAL A 356 -16.45 23.15 11.28
C VAL A 356 -17.25 23.62 12.48
N ARG A 357 -17.00 22.99 13.62
CA ARG A 357 -17.59 23.36 14.90
C ARG A 357 -16.79 24.49 15.53
N ARG A 358 -17.43 25.63 15.71
CA ARG A 358 -16.84 26.82 16.37
C ARG A 358 -17.79 27.33 17.42
N ASN A 359 -17.27 27.50 18.64
CA ASN A 359 -18.06 28.00 19.77
C ASN A 359 -19.38 27.22 20.00
N GLY A 360 -19.37 25.91 19.69
CA GLY A 360 -20.55 25.04 19.82
C GLY A 360 -21.56 25.11 18.67
N VAL A 361 -21.28 25.88 17.62
CA VAL A 361 -22.12 26.01 16.41
C VAL A 361 -21.38 25.40 15.23
N ASP A 362 -22.09 24.67 14.37
CA ASP A 362 -21.53 24.14 13.14
C ASP A 362 -21.66 25.20 12.03
N GLU A 363 -20.52 25.63 11.51
CA GLU A 363 -20.40 26.58 10.39
C GLU A 363 -19.97 25.82 9.13
N ARG A 364 -20.65 26.03 8.00
CA ARG A 364 -20.24 25.42 6.74
C ARG A 364 -18.97 26.08 6.20
N LEU A 365 -17.91 25.29 6.02
CA LEU A 365 -16.66 25.73 5.38
C LEU A 365 -16.71 25.60 3.88
N LEU A 366 -17.22 24.46 3.37
CA LEU A 366 -17.16 24.13 1.96
C LEU A 366 -18.41 23.34 1.56
N HIS A 367 -18.92 23.61 0.36
CA HIS A 367 -20.00 22.83 -0.26
C HIS A 367 -19.47 22.21 -1.54
N VAL A 368 -19.26 20.90 -1.54
CA VAL A 368 -18.68 20.15 -2.66
C VAL A 368 -19.81 19.61 -3.54
N THR A 369 -19.87 20.07 -4.79
CA THR A 369 -21.00 19.78 -5.70
C THR A 369 -20.91 18.38 -6.32
N HIS A 370 -19.69 17.87 -6.51
CA HIS A 370 -19.46 16.52 -7.06
C HIS A 370 -18.45 15.74 -6.19
N PRO A 371 -18.86 15.27 -4.99
CA PRO A 371 -17.97 14.50 -4.12
C PRO A 371 -17.75 13.09 -4.70
N GLY A 372 -16.64 12.90 -5.42
CA GLY A 372 -16.24 11.58 -5.89
C GLY A 372 -15.99 10.61 -4.73
N HIS A 373 -16.78 9.53 -4.63
CA HIS A 373 -16.60 8.39 -3.73
C HIS A 373 -16.33 8.68 -2.23
N VAL A 374 -17.13 9.54 -1.59
CA VAL A 374 -17.08 9.67 -0.12
C VAL A 374 -17.98 8.62 0.55
N ARG A 375 -17.38 7.73 1.36
CA ARG A 375 -18.11 6.99 2.42
C ARG A 375 -18.20 7.90 3.65
N ALA A 376 -19.42 8.32 3.99
CA ALA A 376 -19.70 9.19 5.14
C ALA A 376 -19.11 8.62 6.45
N HIS A 377 -18.37 9.46 7.20
CA HIS A 377 -18.03 9.20 8.60
C HIS A 377 -18.96 10.02 9.50
N ALA A 378 -19.77 9.33 10.30
CA ALA A 378 -20.62 9.95 11.31
C ALA A 378 -19.77 10.45 12.51
N PRO A 379 -20.17 11.53 13.19
CA PRO A 379 -19.46 12.03 14.36
C PRO A 379 -19.73 11.09 15.54
N ASN A 380 -18.70 10.46 16.09
CA ASN A 380 -18.83 9.71 17.34
C ASN A 380 -18.37 10.54 18.52
N HIS A 381 -19.30 10.69 19.47
CA HIS A 381 -19.12 11.25 20.80
C HIS A 381 -17.96 10.57 21.55
N ALA A 382 -17.25 11.39 22.31
CA ALA A 382 -16.21 10.97 23.23
C ALA A 382 -16.76 10.12 24.39
N THR A 383 -16.23 8.92 24.56
CA THR A 383 -15.95 8.28 25.86
C THR A 383 -14.88 7.19 25.71
N GLY A 384 -13.73 7.37 26.40
CA GLY A 384 -12.94 6.36 27.12
C GLY A 384 -12.40 5.10 26.42
N ASP A 385 -11.07 5.02 26.38
CA ASP A 385 -10.20 3.82 26.34
C ASP A 385 -10.54 2.66 25.39
N HIS A 386 -9.77 2.57 24.30
CA HIS A 386 -8.99 1.40 23.84
C HIS A 386 -8.43 1.74 22.45
N VAL A 387 -7.10 1.84 22.31
CA VAL A 387 -6.44 2.19 21.04
C VAL A 387 -6.58 1.04 20.03
N GLN A 388 -7.62 1.11 19.20
CA GLN A 388 -7.79 0.36 17.96
C GLN A 388 -7.45 1.28 16.78
N ARG A 389 -6.45 0.91 15.97
CA ARG A 389 -5.97 1.68 14.80
C ARG A 389 -6.92 1.45 13.60
N PRO A 390 -7.62 2.47 13.06
CA PRO A 390 -8.54 2.25 11.94
C PRO A 390 -7.78 2.07 10.62
N GLY A 391 -8.13 1.02 9.86
CA GLY A 391 -7.69 0.83 8.47
C GLY A 391 -6.99 -0.49 8.17
N THR A 392 -6.68 -1.28 9.19
CA THR A 392 -6.04 -2.59 9.04
C THR A 392 -6.76 -3.60 9.90
N LEU A 393 -7.33 -4.65 9.28
CA LEU A 393 -7.91 -5.77 10.03
C LEU A 393 -6.87 -6.88 10.17
N ARG A 394 -6.74 -7.46 11.35
CA ARG A 394 -5.77 -8.53 11.64
C ARG A 394 -6.30 -9.45 12.72
N GLU A 395 -5.59 -10.55 12.93
CA GLU A 395 -5.93 -11.52 13.96
C GLU A 395 -6.13 -10.84 15.34
N HIS A 396 -7.21 -11.24 16.02
CA HIS A 396 -7.75 -10.70 17.28
C HIS A 396 -8.56 -9.40 17.17
N ASP A 397 -8.78 -8.85 15.98
CA ASP A 397 -9.77 -7.78 15.81
C ASP A 397 -11.20 -8.33 15.90
N HIS A 398 -12.05 -7.63 16.65
CA HIS A 398 -13.50 -7.92 16.71
C HIS A 398 -14.28 -6.66 16.31
N ALA A 399 -14.80 -6.61 15.08
CA ALA A 399 -15.52 -5.44 14.57
C ALA A 399 -16.42 -5.80 13.37
N PRO A 400 -17.49 -5.01 13.08
CA PRO A 400 -18.34 -5.23 11.90
C PRO A 400 -17.57 -5.31 10.57
N ALA A 401 -16.46 -4.58 10.47
CA ALA A 401 -15.56 -4.62 9.31
C ALA A 401 -14.88 -5.98 9.10
N VAL A 402 -14.66 -6.74 10.18
CA VAL A 402 -14.20 -8.14 10.11
C VAL A 402 -15.30 -9.03 9.52
N GLY A 403 -16.56 -8.80 9.90
CA GLY A 403 -17.69 -9.49 9.30
C GLY A 403 -17.81 -9.23 7.79
N ASP A 404 -17.54 -8.00 7.34
CA ASP A 404 -17.47 -7.66 5.91
C ASP A 404 -16.33 -8.38 5.19
N LEU A 405 -15.14 -8.41 5.79
CA LEU A 405 -13.99 -9.15 5.28
C LEU A 405 -14.31 -10.65 5.14
N GLN A 406 -14.87 -11.26 6.19
CA GLN A 406 -15.26 -12.67 6.20
C GLN A 406 -16.30 -12.98 5.12
N ARG A 407 -17.27 -12.08 4.90
CA ARG A 407 -18.25 -12.20 3.80
C ARG A 407 -17.58 -12.18 2.44
N GLN A 408 -16.67 -11.25 2.20
CA GLN A 408 -15.97 -11.13 0.91
C GLN A 408 -15.07 -12.34 0.64
N LEU A 409 -14.29 -12.78 1.62
CA LEU A 409 -13.46 -13.99 1.51
C LEU A 409 -14.30 -15.24 1.25
N ALA A 410 -15.43 -15.39 1.95
CA ALA A 410 -16.36 -16.51 1.72
C ALA A 410 -16.98 -16.47 0.32
N GLN A 411 -17.37 -15.29 -0.17
CA GLN A 411 -17.92 -15.10 -1.53
C GLN A 411 -16.88 -15.39 -2.62
N LEU A 412 -15.62 -15.10 -2.35
CA LEU A 412 -14.49 -15.43 -3.22
C LEU A 412 -14.03 -16.89 -3.07
N GLY A 413 -14.67 -17.66 -2.18
CA GLY A 413 -14.46 -19.09 -2.00
C GLY A 413 -13.19 -19.46 -1.21
N TYR A 414 -12.71 -18.57 -0.35
CA TYR A 414 -11.62 -18.85 0.57
C TYR A 414 -12.16 -19.46 1.88
N ASN A 415 -11.61 -20.61 2.22
CA ASN A 415 -12.01 -21.39 3.39
C ASN A 415 -11.11 -21.11 4.60
N GLY A 416 -11.65 -21.35 5.79
CA GLY A 416 -10.90 -21.31 7.04
C GLY A 416 -9.87 -22.43 7.16
N ALA A 417 -9.09 -22.40 8.24
CA ALA A 417 -8.06 -23.40 8.52
C ALA A 417 -8.62 -24.82 8.68
N ASP A 418 -9.91 -24.94 9.00
CA ASP A 418 -10.65 -26.19 9.09
C ASP A 418 -11.19 -26.71 7.75
N GLY A 419 -10.86 -26.02 6.64
CA GLY A 419 -11.31 -26.37 5.29
C GLY A 419 -12.77 -26.02 5.00
N ARG A 420 -13.47 -25.32 5.90
CA ARG A 420 -14.88 -24.94 5.73
C ARG A 420 -15.02 -23.47 5.29
N PRO A 421 -16.12 -23.09 4.62
CA PRO A 421 -16.41 -21.69 4.32
C PRO A 421 -16.48 -20.83 5.59
N LEU A 422 -15.95 -19.61 5.53
CA LEU A 422 -16.03 -18.68 6.65
C LEU A 422 -17.48 -18.36 7.00
N ARG A 423 -17.78 -18.35 8.30
CA ARG A 423 -19.03 -17.82 8.84
C ARG A 423 -18.75 -16.42 9.40
N PRO A 424 -19.42 -15.36 8.91
CA PRO A 424 -19.23 -14.03 9.44
C PRO A 424 -19.72 -13.95 10.89
N ASP A 425 -18.78 -13.91 11.83
CA ASP A 425 -19.02 -13.76 13.27
C ASP A 425 -18.45 -12.43 13.82
N ASN A 426 -17.81 -11.63 12.95
CA ASN A 426 -17.09 -10.40 13.26
C ASN A 426 -15.80 -10.61 14.06
N ASP A 427 -15.34 -11.86 14.20
CA ASP A 427 -14.12 -12.25 14.91
C ASP A 427 -13.00 -12.60 13.94
N PHE A 428 -11.89 -11.87 14.04
CA PHE A 428 -10.72 -12.15 13.21
C PHE A 428 -9.88 -13.23 13.89
N GLY A 429 -10.38 -14.47 13.89
CA GLY A 429 -9.67 -15.63 14.42
C GLY A 429 -8.82 -16.36 13.36
N ALA A 430 -8.22 -17.47 13.78
CA ALA A 430 -7.33 -18.30 12.95
C ALA A 430 -7.94 -18.71 11.60
N ASN A 431 -9.26 -18.94 11.54
CA ASN A 431 -9.96 -19.25 10.30
C ASN A 431 -9.96 -18.07 9.32
N THR A 432 -10.25 -16.85 9.80
CA THR A 432 -10.21 -15.62 9.00
C THR A 432 -8.77 -15.34 8.51
N THR A 433 -7.77 -15.55 9.37
CA THR A 433 -6.34 -15.42 9.02
C THR A 433 -5.94 -16.38 7.90
N ALA A 434 -6.31 -17.66 8.00
CA ALA A 434 -5.97 -18.66 6.99
C ALA A 434 -6.58 -18.34 5.62
N ALA A 435 -7.86 -17.96 5.60
CA ALA A 435 -8.57 -17.57 4.39
C ALA A 435 -7.96 -16.30 3.75
N LEU A 436 -7.59 -15.30 4.57
CA LEU A 436 -6.99 -14.08 4.08
C LEU A 436 -5.59 -14.30 3.50
N LYS A 437 -4.76 -15.13 4.15
CA LYS A 437 -3.43 -15.47 3.63
C LYS A 437 -3.50 -16.22 2.32
N ALA A 438 -4.47 -17.12 2.17
CA ALA A 438 -4.73 -17.79 0.91
C ALA A 438 -5.11 -16.77 -0.18
N PHE A 439 -6.05 -15.86 0.11
CA PHE A 439 -6.40 -14.78 -0.81
C PHE A 439 -5.20 -13.90 -1.19
N GLN A 440 -4.40 -13.49 -0.20
CA GLN A 440 -3.22 -12.67 -0.44
C GLN A 440 -2.22 -13.38 -1.36
N ARG A 441 -1.95 -14.66 -1.11
CA ARG A 441 -1.05 -15.47 -1.95
C ARG A 441 -1.55 -15.58 -3.39
N ASP A 442 -2.82 -15.89 -3.56
CA ASP A 442 -3.43 -16.12 -4.88
C ASP A 442 -3.50 -14.82 -5.71
N HIS A 443 -3.51 -13.66 -5.03
CA HIS A 443 -3.51 -12.35 -5.66
C HIS A 443 -2.13 -11.66 -5.68
N GLY A 444 -1.04 -12.40 -5.42
CA GLY A 444 0.34 -11.89 -5.50
C GLY A 444 0.66 -10.81 -4.47
N LEU A 445 -0.06 -10.79 -3.35
CA LEU A 445 0.16 -9.92 -2.20
C LEU A 445 1.06 -10.64 -1.17
N GLY A 446 1.66 -9.88 -0.25
CA GLY A 446 2.31 -10.47 0.92
C GLY A 446 1.28 -11.20 1.78
N ASP A 447 1.48 -12.49 2.06
CA ASP A 447 0.57 -13.36 2.82
C ASP A 447 0.72 -13.19 4.35
N ASP A 448 0.83 -11.94 4.78
CA ASP A 448 1.03 -11.54 6.17
C ASP A 448 -0.20 -11.77 7.06
N GLY A 449 -1.37 -12.08 6.48
CA GLY A 449 -2.64 -12.29 7.19
C GLY A 449 -3.25 -10.99 7.70
N ILE A 450 -2.84 -9.85 7.14
CA ILE A 450 -3.27 -8.52 7.53
C ILE A 450 -4.06 -7.89 6.39
N ALA A 451 -5.34 -7.57 6.62
CA ALA A 451 -6.18 -6.89 5.65
C ALA A 451 -5.88 -5.38 5.68
N GLY A 452 -4.70 -5.01 5.18
CA GLY A 452 -4.30 -3.62 4.96
C GLY A 452 -4.86 -3.08 3.64
N ALA A 453 -4.56 -1.82 3.33
CA ALA A 453 -5.10 -1.12 2.16
C ALA A 453 -4.94 -1.87 0.83
N LYS A 454 -3.78 -2.50 0.59
CA LYS A 454 -3.52 -3.30 -0.63
C LYS A 454 -4.43 -4.54 -0.69
N THR A 455 -4.56 -5.27 0.42
CA THR A 455 -5.43 -6.45 0.52
C THR A 455 -6.90 -6.08 0.40
N MET A 456 -7.33 -4.99 1.03
CA MET A 456 -8.71 -4.48 0.91
C MET A 456 -9.02 -3.99 -0.52
N ALA A 457 -8.07 -3.33 -1.20
CA ALA A 457 -8.23 -2.95 -2.60
C ALA A 457 -8.34 -4.16 -3.53
N ALA A 458 -7.49 -5.18 -3.33
CA ALA A 458 -7.56 -6.42 -4.09
C ALA A 458 -8.87 -7.18 -3.84
N LEU A 459 -9.36 -7.24 -2.60
CA LEU A 459 -10.64 -7.87 -2.25
C LEU A 459 -11.81 -7.15 -2.94
N ASN A 460 -11.80 -5.81 -2.92
CA ASN A 460 -12.82 -5.01 -3.59
C ASN A 460 -12.75 -5.20 -5.12
N GLN A 461 -11.56 -5.24 -5.71
CA GLN A 461 -11.37 -5.47 -7.14
C GLN A 461 -11.81 -6.88 -7.56
N ALA A 462 -11.48 -7.90 -6.76
CA ALA A 462 -11.91 -9.28 -6.97
C ALA A 462 -13.43 -9.43 -6.84
N SER A 463 -14.06 -8.64 -5.95
CA SER A 463 -15.51 -8.60 -5.75
C SER A 463 -16.26 -7.78 -6.81
N GLN A 464 -15.56 -6.93 -7.57
CA GLN A 464 -16.15 -6.00 -8.56
C GLN A 464 -15.91 -6.39 -10.03
N ARG A 465 -15.08 -7.40 -10.32
CA ARG A 465 -14.91 -7.86 -11.71
C ARG A 465 -16.19 -8.54 -12.20
N PRO A 466 -16.73 -8.14 -13.37
CA PRO A 466 -17.70 -8.96 -14.08
C PRO A 466 -17.05 -10.31 -14.38
N ALA A 467 -17.74 -11.40 -14.07
CA ALA A 467 -17.22 -12.75 -14.25
C ALA A 467 -17.11 -13.12 -15.72
N THR A 468 -16.00 -12.73 -16.36
CA THR A 468 -15.72 -13.08 -17.76
C THR A 468 -15.00 -14.41 -17.91
N GLU A 469 -14.33 -14.88 -16.85
CA GLU A 469 -13.52 -16.11 -16.87
C GLU A 469 -13.94 -17.14 -15.81
N LEU A 470 -13.77 -18.43 -16.11
CA LEU A 470 -14.19 -19.58 -15.30
C LEU A 470 -13.51 -19.66 -13.94
N ASP A 471 -12.30 -19.15 -13.84
CA ASP A 471 -11.53 -19.05 -12.59
C ASP A 471 -12.00 -17.91 -11.69
N SER A 472 -12.87 -17.02 -12.18
CA SER A 472 -13.48 -15.97 -11.38
C SER A 472 -14.52 -16.54 -10.41
N PRO A 473 -14.43 -16.26 -9.08
CA PRO A 473 -15.37 -16.80 -8.09
C PRO A 473 -16.84 -16.42 -8.32
N SER A 474 -17.10 -15.31 -9.02
CA SER A 474 -18.44 -14.86 -9.39
C SER A 474 -18.97 -15.51 -10.68
N HIS A 475 -18.19 -16.36 -11.36
CA HIS A 475 -18.59 -17.06 -12.58
C HIS A 475 -19.50 -18.26 -12.26
N PRO A 476 -20.62 -18.46 -12.97
CA PRO A 476 -21.54 -19.57 -12.71
C PRO A 476 -20.89 -20.96 -12.86
N GLY A 477 -19.80 -21.06 -13.61
CA GLY A 477 -19.01 -22.30 -13.77
C GLY A 477 -17.85 -22.47 -12.80
N ASN A 478 -17.58 -21.51 -11.91
CA ASN A 478 -16.39 -21.54 -11.06
C ASN A 478 -16.35 -22.74 -10.11
N ALA A 479 -17.50 -23.10 -9.53
CA ALA A 479 -17.58 -24.24 -8.64
C ALA A 479 -17.15 -25.55 -9.32
N MET A 480 -17.60 -25.77 -10.56
CA MET A 480 -17.25 -26.95 -11.35
C MET A 480 -15.79 -26.90 -11.84
N TYR A 481 -15.29 -25.71 -12.20
CA TYR A 481 -13.88 -25.50 -12.51
C TYR A 481 -12.97 -25.84 -11.33
N ARG A 482 -13.28 -25.36 -10.12
CA ARG A 482 -12.48 -25.65 -8.91
C ARG A 482 -12.45 -27.12 -8.57
N GLN A 483 -13.57 -27.82 -8.73
CA GLN A 483 -13.65 -29.27 -8.55
C GLN A 483 -12.80 -30.04 -9.56
N ALA A 484 -12.84 -29.65 -10.84
CA ALA A 484 -11.97 -30.23 -11.86
C ALA A 484 -10.49 -29.93 -11.58
N LEU A 485 -10.18 -28.72 -11.11
CA LEU A 485 -8.81 -28.30 -10.78
C LEU A 485 -8.23 -29.11 -9.62
N GLU A 486 -9.00 -29.32 -8.56
CA GLU A 486 -8.60 -30.19 -7.44
C GLU A 486 -8.28 -31.61 -7.94
N GLY A 487 -9.12 -32.17 -8.80
CA GLY A 487 -8.87 -33.48 -9.42
C GLY A 487 -7.60 -33.52 -10.27
N VAL A 488 -7.35 -32.49 -11.09
CA VAL A 488 -6.14 -32.39 -11.92
C VAL A 488 -4.90 -32.27 -11.05
N HIS A 489 -4.92 -31.47 -9.98
CA HIS A 489 -3.80 -31.36 -9.05
C HIS A 489 -3.50 -32.69 -8.35
N ALA A 490 -4.52 -33.47 -8.00
CA ALA A 490 -4.33 -34.81 -7.46
C ALA A 490 -3.65 -35.75 -8.47
N VAL A 491 -4.01 -35.64 -9.75
CA VAL A 491 -3.33 -36.35 -10.85
C VAL A 491 -1.87 -35.89 -11.00
N ASP A 492 -1.59 -34.59 -10.98
CA ASP A 492 -0.22 -34.07 -11.06
C ASP A 492 0.65 -34.59 -9.91
N ALA A 493 0.12 -34.56 -8.68
CA ALA A 493 0.80 -35.10 -7.51
C ALA A 493 1.12 -36.59 -7.65
N GLN A 494 0.21 -37.39 -8.22
CA GLN A 494 0.45 -38.82 -8.50
C GLN A 494 1.54 -39.03 -9.56
N GLN A 495 1.68 -38.10 -10.50
CA GLN A 495 2.70 -38.12 -11.56
C GLN A 495 4.01 -37.42 -11.15
N GLY A 496 4.12 -36.95 -9.89
CA GLY A 496 5.28 -36.21 -9.40
C GLY A 496 5.48 -34.84 -10.07
N ARG A 497 4.42 -34.26 -10.64
CA ARG A 497 4.41 -32.93 -11.24
C ARG A 497 3.90 -31.90 -10.25
N THR A 498 4.45 -30.69 -10.32
CA THR A 498 3.88 -29.52 -9.65
C THR A 498 2.81 -28.92 -10.55
N PRO A 499 1.60 -28.63 -10.04
CA PRO A 499 0.57 -27.94 -10.81
C PRO A 499 1.06 -26.63 -11.42
N ASP A 500 0.66 -26.37 -12.66
CA ASP A 500 1.09 -25.25 -13.49
C ASP A 500 -0.07 -24.71 -14.35
N GLN A 501 0.22 -23.76 -15.25
CA GLN A 501 -0.80 -23.19 -16.14
C GLN A 501 -1.48 -24.23 -17.05
N LEU A 502 -0.77 -25.29 -17.44
CA LEU A 502 -1.34 -26.36 -18.27
C LEU A 502 -2.38 -27.17 -17.47
N SER A 503 -2.15 -27.30 -16.17
CA SER A 503 -3.06 -27.92 -15.21
C SER A 503 -4.36 -27.11 -15.09
N SER A 504 -4.24 -25.78 -15.00
CA SER A 504 -5.39 -24.86 -15.02
C SER A 504 -6.19 -24.93 -16.32
N ASN A 505 -5.51 -25.04 -17.46
CA ASN A 505 -6.15 -25.15 -18.79
C ASN A 505 -6.91 -26.48 -18.97
N LEU A 506 -6.32 -27.58 -18.50
CA LEU A 506 -6.96 -28.91 -18.50
C LEU A 506 -8.22 -28.93 -17.62
N ALA A 507 -8.14 -28.35 -16.42
CA ALA A 507 -9.27 -28.25 -15.50
C ALA A 507 -10.43 -27.41 -16.07
N ALA A 508 -10.12 -26.29 -16.74
CA ALA A 508 -11.13 -25.46 -17.40
C ALA A 508 -11.84 -26.23 -18.53
N SER A 509 -11.10 -26.99 -19.33
CA SER A 509 -11.65 -27.82 -20.40
C SER A 509 -12.54 -28.95 -19.85
N LEU A 510 -12.13 -29.59 -18.74
CA LEU A 510 -12.92 -30.61 -18.06
C LEU A 510 -14.24 -30.05 -17.49
N ALA A 511 -14.23 -28.84 -16.94
CA ALA A 511 -15.44 -28.20 -16.43
C ALA A 511 -16.44 -27.89 -17.57
N VAL A 512 -15.95 -27.34 -18.68
CA VAL A 512 -16.78 -27.11 -19.88
C VAL A 512 -17.37 -28.42 -20.41
N ALA A 513 -16.56 -29.48 -20.51
CA ALA A 513 -17.03 -30.79 -20.96
C ALA A 513 -18.07 -31.40 -20.00
N ALA A 514 -17.85 -31.28 -18.69
CA ALA A 514 -18.78 -31.75 -17.67
C ALA A 514 -20.13 -31.03 -17.76
N GLN A 515 -20.12 -29.69 -17.88
CA GLN A 515 -21.34 -28.90 -18.09
C GLN A 515 -22.07 -29.30 -19.37
N ALA A 516 -21.35 -29.44 -20.49
CA ALA A 516 -21.92 -29.80 -21.77
C ALA A 516 -22.56 -31.20 -21.76
N GLN A 517 -22.03 -32.13 -20.97
CA GLN A 517 -22.55 -33.49 -20.81
C GLN A 517 -23.57 -33.62 -19.67
N GLY A 518 -23.99 -32.49 -19.08
CA GLY A 518 -25.05 -32.44 -18.09
C GLY A 518 -24.64 -32.89 -16.68
N LEU A 519 -23.34 -32.92 -16.38
CA LEU A 519 -22.87 -33.09 -15.02
C LEU A 519 -23.17 -31.81 -14.23
N SER A 520 -23.55 -31.99 -12.98
CA SER A 520 -23.83 -30.89 -12.03
C SER A 520 -22.61 -30.52 -11.19
N ARG A 521 -21.62 -31.42 -11.11
CA ARG A 521 -20.36 -31.26 -10.37
C ARG A 521 -19.32 -32.27 -10.88
N VAL A 522 -18.07 -32.09 -10.48
CA VAL A 522 -16.98 -33.06 -10.70
C VAL A 522 -16.55 -33.61 -9.33
N ASP A 523 -16.67 -34.92 -9.14
CA ASP A 523 -16.25 -35.59 -7.90
C ASP A 523 -14.81 -36.16 -8.02
N HIS A 524 -14.42 -36.60 -9.24
CA HIS A 524 -13.06 -37.10 -9.51
C HIS A 524 -12.55 -36.70 -10.91
N VAL A 525 -11.23 -36.63 -11.07
CA VAL A 525 -10.56 -36.56 -12.38
C VAL A 525 -9.64 -37.78 -12.53
N VAL A 526 -9.72 -38.45 -13.68
CA VAL A 526 -8.93 -39.66 -13.97
C VAL A 526 -8.30 -39.55 -15.35
N LEU A 527 -7.06 -40.02 -15.53
CA LEU A 527 -6.41 -40.14 -16.83
C LEU A 527 -6.61 -41.53 -17.42
N SER A 528 -6.61 -41.63 -18.76
CA SER A 528 -6.41 -42.90 -19.44
C SER A 528 -5.01 -43.46 -19.18
N ASP A 529 -4.83 -44.78 -19.37
CA ASP A 529 -3.54 -45.46 -19.17
C ASP A 529 -2.41 -44.86 -20.03
N ASP A 530 -2.74 -44.32 -21.20
CA ASP A 530 -1.80 -43.65 -22.11
C ASP A 530 -1.69 -42.13 -21.89
N ALA A 531 -2.40 -41.59 -20.89
CA ALA A 531 -2.50 -40.17 -20.53
C ALA A 531 -2.97 -39.24 -21.66
N ARG A 532 -3.56 -39.78 -22.74
CA ARG A 532 -4.08 -38.96 -23.85
C ARG A 532 -5.46 -38.38 -23.54
N ARG A 533 -6.22 -38.99 -22.64
CA ARG A 533 -7.57 -38.57 -22.25
C ARG A 533 -7.65 -38.30 -20.75
N ALA A 534 -8.47 -37.33 -20.39
CA ALA A 534 -8.87 -37.05 -19.02
C ALA A 534 -10.39 -37.13 -18.90
N TYR A 535 -10.86 -37.65 -17.77
CA TYR A 535 -12.28 -37.85 -17.48
C TYR A 535 -12.67 -37.08 -16.23
N ALA A 536 -13.66 -36.20 -16.34
CA ALA A 536 -14.39 -35.64 -15.20
C ALA A 536 -15.49 -36.62 -14.81
N VAL A 537 -15.51 -37.08 -13.57
CA VAL A 537 -16.45 -38.10 -13.08
C VAL A 537 -17.34 -37.52 -11.99
N GLN A 538 -18.64 -37.71 -12.11
CA GLN A 538 -19.62 -37.46 -11.05
C GLN A 538 -20.12 -38.78 -10.46
N GLY A 539 -19.98 -38.96 -9.15
CA GLY A 539 -20.28 -40.17 -8.39
C GLY A 539 -19.06 -41.05 -8.14
N GLU A 540 -19.25 -42.10 -7.32
CA GLU A 540 -18.20 -43.05 -6.95
C GLU A 540 -17.57 -43.74 -8.17
N LEU A 541 -16.23 -43.84 -8.22
CA LEU A 541 -15.50 -44.43 -9.37
C LEU A 541 -15.95 -45.85 -9.72
N ASN A 542 -16.31 -46.65 -8.71
CA ASN A 542 -16.76 -48.03 -8.87
C ASN A 542 -18.28 -48.17 -9.06
N SER A 543 -19.02 -47.06 -9.09
CA SER A 543 -20.47 -47.09 -9.33
C SER A 543 -20.78 -47.33 -10.81
N PRO A 544 -21.78 -48.17 -11.13
CA PRO A 544 -22.34 -48.25 -12.49
C PRO A 544 -23.17 -47.01 -12.86
N PHE A 545 -23.49 -46.15 -11.89
CA PHE A 545 -24.30 -44.94 -12.09
C PHE A 545 -23.46 -43.65 -12.18
N LYS A 546 -22.13 -43.75 -12.24
CA LYS A 546 -21.27 -42.57 -12.42
C LYS A 546 -21.55 -41.93 -13.78
N GLN A 547 -21.50 -40.61 -13.81
CA GLN A 547 -21.50 -39.85 -15.06
C GLN A 547 -20.06 -39.44 -15.37
N ILE A 548 -19.71 -39.43 -16.66
CA ILE A 548 -18.35 -39.08 -17.09
C ILE A 548 -18.44 -38.05 -18.21
N ALA A 549 -17.50 -37.13 -18.23
CA ALA A 549 -17.21 -36.28 -19.37
C ALA A 549 -15.73 -36.42 -19.74
N GLU A 550 -15.44 -36.52 -21.04
CA GLU A 550 -14.10 -36.80 -21.57
C GLU A 550 -13.53 -35.58 -22.28
N VAL A 551 -12.22 -35.35 -22.13
CA VAL A 551 -11.44 -34.42 -22.95
C VAL A 551 -10.13 -35.05 -23.43
N ASP A 552 -9.62 -34.57 -24.58
CA ASP A 552 -8.25 -34.85 -25.02
C ASP A 552 -7.26 -33.96 -24.27
N VAL A 553 -6.26 -34.55 -23.62
CA VAL A 553 -5.31 -33.83 -22.77
C VAL A 553 -4.47 -32.85 -23.59
N GLY A 554 -3.97 -33.27 -24.76
CA GLY A 554 -3.09 -32.45 -25.59
C GLY A 554 -3.78 -31.20 -26.14
N GLN A 555 -5.04 -31.31 -26.52
CA GLN A 555 -5.86 -30.17 -26.94
C GLN A 555 -6.23 -29.27 -25.75
N SER A 556 -6.55 -29.88 -24.61
CA SER A 556 -7.04 -29.13 -23.43
C SER A 556 -5.97 -28.27 -22.78
N VAL A 557 -4.73 -28.77 -22.67
CA VAL A 557 -3.63 -27.99 -22.07
C VAL A 557 -3.24 -26.76 -22.91
N GLY A 558 -3.51 -26.80 -24.22
CA GLY A 558 -3.29 -25.69 -25.15
C GLY A 558 -4.43 -24.67 -25.21
N LYS A 559 -5.58 -24.94 -24.59
CA LYS A 559 -6.73 -24.04 -24.56
C LYS A 559 -6.65 -23.10 -23.36
N THR A 560 -6.66 -21.79 -23.61
CA THR A 560 -6.52 -20.79 -22.53
C THR A 560 -7.79 -20.69 -21.68
N MET A 561 -7.65 -20.17 -20.45
CA MET A 561 -8.78 -19.91 -19.55
C MET A 561 -9.89 -19.08 -20.22
N ALA A 562 -9.51 -18.00 -20.91
CA ALA A 562 -10.43 -17.16 -21.66
C ALA A 562 -11.19 -17.94 -22.76
N GLN A 563 -10.52 -18.86 -23.46
CA GLN A 563 -11.17 -19.70 -24.48
C GLN A 563 -12.18 -20.67 -23.87
N SER A 564 -11.81 -21.38 -22.80
CA SER A 564 -12.74 -22.27 -22.07
C SER A 564 -13.91 -21.51 -21.47
N SER A 565 -13.70 -20.28 -21.02
CA SER A 565 -14.74 -19.42 -20.45
C SER A 565 -15.75 -18.95 -21.50
N ALA A 566 -15.26 -18.63 -22.69
CA ALA A 566 -16.13 -18.34 -23.84
C ALA A 566 -16.97 -19.56 -24.25
N GLU A 567 -16.41 -20.77 -24.17
CA GLU A 567 -17.14 -22.01 -24.47
C GLU A 567 -18.20 -22.35 -23.42
N TRP A 568 -17.90 -22.14 -22.14
CA TRP A 568 -18.87 -22.31 -21.06
C TRP A 568 -20.14 -21.46 -21.27
N GLN A 569 -19.96 -20.21 -21.72
CA GLN A 569 -21.07 -19.30 -21.99
C GLN A 569 -21.92 -19.75 -23.19
N GLN A 570 -21.34 -20.51 -24.12
CA GLN A 570 -22.02 -21.03 -25.30
C GLN A 570 -22.71 -22.38 -25.04
N ALA A 571 -22.46 -23.00 -23.87
CA ALA A 571 -23.01 -24.30 -23.49
C ALA A 571 -24.28 -24.19 -22.63
N PRO A 572 -25.44 -23.78 -23.19
CA PRO A 572 -26.66 -24.51 -22.83
C PRO A 572 -27.73 -24.58 -23.95
N ALA A 573 -27.91 -25.77 -24.56
CA ALA A 573 -29.18 -26.35 -25.06
C ALA A 573 -28.98 -27.60 -25.95
N GLN A 574 -28.32 -28.65 -25.45
CA GLN A 574 -28.51 -30.01 -26.02
C GLN A 574 -29.21 -30.89 -24.99
N THR A 575 -30.50 -30.58 -24.78
CA THR A 575 -31.45 -31.59 -24.33
C THR A 575 -31.67 -32.57 -25.49
N GLN A 576 -31.40 -33.85 -25.23
CA GLN A 576 -31.92 -35.02 -25.96
C GLN A 576 -31.58 -35.13 -27.46
N GLN A 577 -30.49 -35.86 -27.76
CA GLN A 577 -30.51 -36.81 -28.87
C GLN A 577 -30.17 -38.20 -28.31
N PRO A 578 -31.03 -39.21 -28.51
CA PRO A 578 -30.71 -40.57 -28.09
C PRO A 578 -29.53 -41.07 -28.91
N ALA A 579 -28.54 -41.65 -28.22
CA ALA A 579 -27.46 -42.38 -28.86
C ALA A 579 -28.04 -43.45 -29.80
N PRO A 580 -27.52 -43.61 -31.04
CA PRO A 580 -27.89 -44.73 -31.88
C PRO A 580 -27.54 -46.02 -31.15
N SER A 581 -28.54 -46.89 -31.03
CA SER A 581 -28.40 -48.23 -30.47
C SER A 581 -27.39 -49.03 -31.31
N HIS A 582 -26.18 -49.22 -30.81
CA HIS A 582 -25.29 -50.25 -31.31
C HIS A 582 -25.57 -51.55 -30.56
N THR A 583 -26.63 -52.23 -30.99
CA THR A 583 -26.79 -53.66 -30.77
C THR A 583 -26.88 -54.32 -32.14
N GLN A 584 -26.03 -55.33 -32.36
CA GLN A 584 -25.96 -56.28 -33.48
C GLN A 584 -25.21 -55.86 -34.76
N GLN A 585 -23.95 -56.30 -34.84
CA GLN A 585 -23.29 -57.07 -35.92
C GLN A 585 -21.82 -57.19 -35.48
N GLN A 586 -21.14 -58.33 -35.39
CA GLN A 586 -21.37 -59.68 -35.87
C GLN A 586 -20.41 -60.59 -35.09
N GLN A 587 -20.91 -61.74 -34.63
CA GLN A 587 -20.10 -62.94 -34.47
C GLN A 587 -19.45 -63.25 -35.82
N GLN A 588 -18.14 -63.53 -35.83
CA GLN A 588 -17.56 -64.61 -36.61
C GLN A 588 -16.10 -64.84 -36.20
N GLN A 589 -15.89 -65.97 -35.53
CA GLN A 589 -14.59 -66.66 -35.46
C GLN A 589 -14.16 -67.11 -36.85
N PRO A 590 -12.85 -67.19 -37.15
CA PRO A 590 -12.35 -67.84 -38.34
C PRO A 590 -12.11 -69.34 -38.07
N GLU A 591 -12.90 -70.22 -38.69
CA GLU A 591 -12.48 -71.61 -38.93
C GLU A 591 -11.79 -71.69 -40.31
N MET A 592 -10.48 -71.94 -40.30
CA MET A 592 -9.76 -72.40 -41.48
C MET A 592 -9.96 -73.91 -41.65
N HIS A 593 -10.58 -74.32 -42.76
CA HIS A 593 -10.52 -75.70 -43.24
C HIS A 593 -9.24 -75.91 -44.06
N ARG A 594 -8.18 -76.43 -43.43
CA ARG A 594 -7.38 -77.61 -43.85
C ARG A 594 -6.05 -77.67 -43.12
#